data_AF-A0A6P0XX33-F1
#
_entry.id   AF-A0A6P0XX33-F1
#
_cell.length_a   1.000
_cell.length_b   1.000
_cell.length_c   1.000
_cell.angle_alpha   90.00
_cell.angle_beta   90.00
_cell.angle_gamma   90.00
#
_symmetry.space_group_name_H-M   'P 1'
#
loop_
_entity.id
_entity.type
_entity.pdbx_description
1 polymer ?
#
loop_
_entity_poly.entity_id
_entity_poly.type
_entity_poly.pdbx_seq_one_letter_code
_entity_poly.pdbx_strand_id
1 'polypeptide(L)'
;MNQYIFVPWSKVEQTLSQVELPPEKLSNYDLVLRCQQGQRPDRAIFAELLHRYQLHVDKILYHLAPEWQDRSDLAQEVWIRVYRNIKRLQEPVKFKSWLSRITTNLF
;
A
#
# COMPACT_ATOMS: atom_id res chain seq x y z
N MET A 1 -37.31 24.37 26.40
CA MET A 1 -37.82 23.10 25.84
C MET A 1 -36.65 22.40 25.18
N ASN A 2 -36.06 21.41 25.86
CA ASN A 2 -34.87 20.71 25.38
C ASN A 2 -35.32 19.52 24.51
N GLN A 3 -35.17 19.63 23.19
CA GLN A 3 -35.50 18.53 22.30
C GLN A 3 -34.32 17.57 22.21
N TYR A 4 -34.43 16.44 22.90
CA TYR A 4 -33.52 15.31 22.71
C TYR A 4 -33.72 14.76 21.29
N ILE A 5 -32.72 14.96 20.43
CA ILE A 5 -32.66 14.33 19.11
C ILE A 5 -32.41 12.84 19.35
N PHE A 6 -33.43 12.01 19.13
CA PHE A 6 -33.29 10.56 19.18
C PHE A 6 -32.61 10.09 17.90
N VAL A 7 -31.29 9.85 17.96
CA VAL A 7 -30.56 9.19 16.88
C VAL A 7 -30.61 7.68 17.16
N PRO A 8 -31.20 6.86 16.26
CA PRO A 8 -31.21 5.42 16.43
C PRO A 8 -29.80 4.85 16.41
N TRP A 9 -29.50 3.92 17.33
CA TRP A 9 -28.19 3.25 17.40
C TRP A 9 -27.80 2.57 16.08
N SER A 10 -28.79 2.10 15.32
CA SER A 10 -28.63 1.55 13.97
C SER A 10 -28.02 2.53 12.96
N LYS A 11 -28.32 3.83 13.07
CA LYS A 11 -27.75 4.86 12.21
C LYS A 11 -26.33 5.24 12.63
N VAL A 12 -26.04 5.15 13.92
CA VAL A 12 -24.69 5.32 14.47
C VAL A 12 -23.79 4.16 14.02
N GLU A 13 -24.26 2.92 14.10
CA GLU A 13 -23.55 1.72 13.64
C GLU A 13 -23.30 1.72 12.12
N GLN A 14 -24.28 2.18 11.34
CA GLN A 14 -24.09 2.40 9.89
C GLN A 14 -23.05 3.47 9.59
N THR A 15 -23.04 4.57 10.34
CA THR A 15 -22.08 5.67 10.16
C THR A 15 -20.66 5.24 10.59
N LEU A 16 -20.53 4.51 11.70
CA LEU A 16 -19.25 3.99 12.20
C LEU A 16 -18.64 2.94 11.26
N SER A 17 -19.49 2.19 10.55
CA SER A 17 -19.06 1.19 9.56
C SER A 17 -18.54 1.81 8.26
N GLN A 18 -18.79 3.11 8.00
CA GLN A 18 -18.39 3.84 6.80
C GLN A 18 -17.16 4.72 6.98
N VAL A 19 -16.55 4.77 8.17
CA VAL A 19 -15.34 5.58 8.39
C VAL A 19 -14.13 4.86 7.80
N GLU A 20 -13.99 4.90 6.48
CA GLU A 20 -12.75 4.54 5.81
C GLU A 20 -11.68 5.55 6.24
N LEU A 21 -10.76 5.11 7.11
CA LEU A 21 -9.59 5.92 7.44
C LEU A 21 -8.84 6.24 6.15
N PRO A 22 -8.40 7.50 5.98
CA PRO A 22 -7.64 7.90 4.81
C PRO A 22 -6.30 7.14 4.79
N PRO A 23 -5.76 6.80 3.61
CA PRO A 23 -4.62 5.89 3.48
C PRO A 23 -3.40 6.30 4.33
N GLU A 24 -3.18 7.60 4.48
CA GLU A 24 -2.04 8.19 5.19
C GLU A 24 -2.07 7.87 6.68
N LYS A 25 -3.26 7.60 7.24
CA LYS A 25 -3.42 7.24 8.67
C LYS A 25 -3.28 5.74 8.93
N LEU A 26 -3.23 4.91 7.89
CA LEU A 26 -3.10 3.47 8.04
C LEU A 26 -1.66 3.10 8.39
N SER A 27 -1.48 2.02 9.14
CA SER A 27 -0.15 1.43 9.33
C SER A 27 0.34 0.79 8.03
N ASN A 28 1.65 0.57 7.88
CA ASN A 28 2.19 -0.14 6.71
C ASN A 28 1.61 -1.55 6.58
N TYR A 29 1.35 -2.20 7.72
CA TYR A 29 0.72 -3.51 7.76
C TYR A 29 -0.71 -3.45 7.19
N ASP A 30 -1.50 -2.47 7.63
CA ASP A 30 -2.89 -2.31 7.17
C ASP A 30 -2.97 -1.92 5.69
N LEU A 31 -2.03 -1.10 5.19
CA LEU A 31 -1.93 -0.77 3.78
C LEU A 31 -1.69 -2.03 2.92
N VAL A 32 -0.80 -2.91 3.35
CA VAL A 32 -0.53 -4.17 2.66
C VAL A 32 -1.77 -5.06 2.71
N LEU A 33 -2.41 -5.22 3.88
CA LEU A 33 -3.64 -6.00 4.00
C LEU A 33 -4.75 -5.48 3.08
N ARG A 34 -4.99 -4.16 3.06
CA ARG A 34 -5.99 -3.54 2.17
C ARG A 34 -5.64 -3.72 0.69
N CYS A 35 -4.36 -3.66 0.31
CA CYS A 35 -3.94 -3.97 -1.07
C CYS A 35 -4.23 -5.42 -1.47
N GLN A 36 -4.30 -6.35 -0.52
CA GLN A 36 -4.59 -7.76 -0.78
C GLN A 36 -6.09 -8.06 -0.92
N GLN A 37 -6.96 -7.11 -0.55
CA GLN A 37 -8.42 -7.24 -0.67
C GLN A 37 -8.89 -7.12 -2.13
N GLY A 38 -10.08 -7.64 -2.43
CA GLY A 38 -10.70 -7.54 -3.76
C GLY A 38 -9.98 -8.36 -4.84
N GLN A 39 -10.13 -8.01 -6.12
CA GLN A 39 -9.41 -8.65 -7.25
C GLN A 39 -8.09 -7.95 -7.59
N ARG A 40 -8.02 -6.63 -7.40
CA ARG A 40 -6.82 -5.81 -7.60
C ARG A 40 -6.70 -4.80 -6.45
N PRO A 41 -5.47 -4.35 -6.11
CA PRO A 41 -5.28 -3.32 -5.10
C PRO A 41 -6.05 -2.05 -5.44
N ASP A 42 -6.70 -1.47 -4.43
CA ASP A 42 -7.25 -0.12 -4.52
C ASP A 42 -6.15 0.90 -4.87
N ARG A 43 -6.47 1.85 -5.74
CA ARG A 43 -5.48 2.80 -6.27
C ARG A 43 -4.94 3.74 -5.18
N ALA A 44 -5.79 4.25 -4.30
CA ALA A 44 -5.39 5.19 -3.26
C ALA A 44 -4.54 4.48 -2.19
N ILE A 45 -4.95 3.28 -1.78
CA ILE A 45 -4.19 2.45 -0.84
C ILE A 45 -2.82 2.09 -1.42
N PHE A 46 -2.77 1.66 -2.68
CA PHE A 46 -1.52 1.28 -3.32
C PHE A 46 -0.60 2.48 -3.54
N ALA A 47 -1.15 3.65 -3.89
CA ALA A 47 -0.38 4.87 -4.06
C ALA A 47 0.32 5.28 -2.76
N GLU A 48 -0.36 5.17 -1.62
CA GLU A 48 0.23 5.44 -0.32
C GLU A 48 1.33 4.42 0.05
N LEU A 49 1.09 3.13 -0.23
CA LEU A 49 2.11 2.10 -0.03
C LEU A 49 3.36 2.37 -0.89
N LEU A 50 3.17 2.76 -2.16
CA LEU A 50 4.25 3.16 -3.05
C LEU A 50 5.00 4.36 -2.49
N HIS A 51 4.28 5.41 -2.11
CA HIS A 51 4.86 6.66 -1.60
C HIS A 51 5.79 6.40 -0.40
N ARG A 52 5.37 5.55 0.55
CA ARG A 52 6.17 5.22 1.74
C ARG A 52 7.44 4.43 1.46
N TYR A 53 7.46 3.65 0.38
CA TYR A 53 8.54 2.70 0.08
C TYR A 53 9.35 3.07 -1.15
N GLN A 54 9.00 4.14 -1.87
CA GLN A 54 9.72 4.62 -3.06
C GLN A 54 11.21 4.86 -2.78
N LEU A 55 11.55 5.61 -1.72
CA LEU A 55 12.94 5.86 -1.34
C LEU A 55 13.74 4.58 -1.03
N HIS A 56 13.07 3.52 -0.55
CA HIS A 56 13.72 2.23 -0.30
C HIS A 56 14.06 1.51 -1.61
N VAL A 57 13.12 1.51 -2.57
CA VAL A 57 13.35 0.97 -3.91
C VAL A 57 14.44 1.74 -4.64
N ASP A 58 14.38 3.08 -4.61
CA ASP A 58 15.35 3.94 -5.28
C ASP A 58 16.78 3.71 -4.77
N LYS A 59 16.95 3.51 -3.46
CA LYS A 59 18.26 3.16 -2.86
C LYS A 59 18.79 1.83 -3.37
N ILE A 60 17.95 0.80 -3.44
CA ILE A 60 18.38 -0.50 -3.95
C ILE A 60 18.76 -0.38 -5.43
N LEU A 61 17.94 0.28 -6.24
CA LEU A 61 18.22 0.48 -7.67
C LEU A 61 19.49 1.31 -7.91
N TYR A 62 19.74 2.31 -7.07
CA TYR A 62 20.98 3.09 -7.13
C TYR A 62 22.23 2.21 -6.96
N HIS A 63 22.17 1.19 -6.10
CA HIS A 63 23.28 0.27 -5.88
C HIS A 63 23.38 -0.83 -6.95
N LEU A 64 22.24 -1.32 -7.46
CA LEU A 64 22.22 -2.40 -8.45
C LEU A 64 22.49 -1.93 -9.88
N ALA A 65 22.18 -0.66 -10.19
CA ALA A 65 22.24 -0.12 -11.54
C ALA A 65 22.93 1.26 -11.59
N PRO A 66 24.22 1.34 -11.21
CA PRO A 66 24.95 2.61 -11.11
C PRO A 66 25.09 3.33 -12.47
N GLU A 67 25.29 2.57 -13.56
CA GLU A 67 25.46 3.11 -14.93
C GLU A 67 24.12 3.40 -15.63
N TRP A 68 22.99 3.10 -14.98
CA TRP A 68 21.69 3.26 -15.60
C TRP A 68 21.21 4.71 -15.48
N GLN A 69 21.14 5.39 -16.63
CA GLN A 69 20.76 6.80 -16.71
C GLN A 69 19.31 7.05 -16.31
N ASP A 70 18.38 6.18 -16.73
CA ASP A 70 16.96 6.29 -16.35
C ASP A 70 16.51 5.12 -15.46
N ARG A 71 16.65 5.31 -14.14
CA ARG A 71 16.18 4.34 -13.13
C ARG A 71 14.66 4.41 -12.90
N SER A 72 13.96 5.37 -13.50
CA SER A 72 12.51 5.51 -13.32
C SER A 72 11.74 4.36 -13.98
N ASP A 73 12.23 3.87 -15.13
CA ASP A 73 11.69 2.68 -15.81
C ASP A 73 11.85 1.41 -14.96
N LEU A 74 13.02 1.23 -14.33
CA LEU A 74 13.27 0.13 -13.41
C LEU A 74 12.35 0.21 -12.19
N ALA A 75 12.19 1.41 -11.61
CA ALA A 75 11.27 1.62 -10.50
C ALA A 75 9.82 1.31 -10.90
N GLN A 76 9.37 1.73 -12.09
CA GLN A 76 8.05 1.38 -12.59
C GLN A 76 7.85 -0.14 -12.69
N GLU A 77 8.81 -0.86 -13.27
CA GLU A 77 8.72 -2.32 -13.38
C GLU A 77 8.70 -3.00 -12.00
N VAL A 78 9.45 -2.51 -11.00
CA VAL A 78 9.31 -2.96 -9.59
C VAL A 78 7.87 -2.82 -9.15
N TRP A 79 7.28 -1.64 -9.30
CA TRP A 79 5.93 -1.35 -8.80
C TRP A 79 4.85 -2.13 -9.54
N ILE A 80 5.01 -2.37 -10.85
CA ILE A 80 4.13 -3.24 -11.64
C ILE A 80 4.19 -4.68 -11.10
N ARG A 81 5.38 -5.21 -10.81
CA ARG A 81 5.55 -6.55 -10.21
C ARG A 81 4.94 -6.62 -8.82
N VAL A 82 5.14 -5.60 -7.98
CA VAL A 82 4.53 -5.49 -6.66
C VAL A 82 3.01 -5.49 -6.76
N TYR A 83 2.43 -4.62 -7.60
CA TYR A 83 0.98 -4.53 -7.81
C TYR A 83 0.36 -5.87 -8.23
N ARG A 84 1.03 -6.58 -9.15
CA ARG A 84 0.56 -7.90 -9.65
C ARG A 84 0.70 -9.02 -8.62
N ASN A 85 1.68 -8.94 -7.72
CA ASN A 85 2.04 -10.05 -6.84
C ASN A 85 1.76 -9.82 -5.35
N ILE A 86 1.31 -8.63 -4.93
CA ILE A 86 1.12 -8.29 -3.50
C ILE A 86 0.23 -9.28 -2.75
N LYS A 87 -0.73 -9.91 -3.43
CA LYS A 87 -1.58 -10.98 -2.90
C LYS A 87 -0.87 -12.30 -2.59
N ARG A 88 0.28 -12.54 -3.20
CA ARG A 88 1.09 -13.74 -2.98
C ARG A 88 1.96 -13.61 -1.71
N LEU A 89 2.10 -12.40 -1.17
CA LEU A 89 2.80 -12.17 0.09
C LEU A 89 2.00 -12.76 1.25
N GLN A 90 2.52 -13.84 1.84
CA GLN A 90 1.85 -14.55 2.94
C GLN A 90 1.92 -13.81 4.28
N GLU A 91 3.04 -13.10 4.52
CA GLU A 91 3.29 -12.39 5.77
C GLU A 91 3.41 -10.89 5.49
N PRO A 92 2.33 -10.09 5.66
CA PRO A 92 2.33 -8.66 5.38
C PRO A 92 3.43 -7.88 6.13
N VAL A 93 3.77 -8.32 7.35
CA VAL A 93 4.87 -7.76 8.14
C VAL A 93 6.24 -7.85 7.45
N LYS A 94 6.43 -8.80 6.53
CA LYS A 94 7.67 -9.00 5.75
C LYS A 94 7.68 -8.21 4.45
N PHE A 95 6.71 -7.32 4.20
CA PHE A 95 6.59 -6.57 2.95
C PHE A 95 7.89 -5.89 2.52
N LYS A 96 8.62 -5.24 3.44
CA LYS A 96 9.89 -4.57 3.10
C LYS A 96 10.95 -5.52 2.54
N SER A 97 11.11 -6.70 3.14
CA SER A 97 12.06 -7.72 2.66
C SER A 97 11.61 -8.35 1.35
N TRP A 98 10.31 -8.61 1.22
CA TRP A 98 9.70 -9.11 -0.02
C TRP A 98 9.83 -8.10 -1.17
N LEU A 99 9.65 -6.80 -0.91
CA LEU A 99 9.88 -5.72 -1.85
C LEU A 99 11.34 -5.69 -2.31
N SER A 100 12.30 -5.77 -1.38
CA SER A 100 13.72 -5.86 -1.73
C SER A 100 13.99 -7.05 -2.66
N ARG A 101 13.38 -8.22 -2.42
CA ARG A 101 13.51 -9.39 -3.29
C ARG A 101 12.95 -9.15 -4.69
N ILE A 102 11.81 -8.48 -4.81
CA ILE A 102 11.27 -8.11 -6.14
C ILE A 102 12.23 -7.18 -6.87
N THR A 103 12.79 -6.19 -6.17
CA THR A 103 13.73 -5.23 -6.75
C THR A 103 15.04 -5.90 -7.17
N THR A 104 15.61 -6.80 -6.35
CA THR A 104 16.85 -7.49 -6.70
C THR A 104 16.66 -8.47 -7.86
N ASN A 105 15.48 -9.10 -7.98
CA ASN A 105 15.18 -10.06 -9.06
C ASN A 105 14.88 -9.38 -10.43
N LEU A 106 15.17 -8.08 -10.57
CA LEU A 106 15.17 -7.41 -11.87
C LEU A 106 16.48 -7.60 -12.64
N PHE A 107 17.53 -8.04 -11.96
CA PHE A 107 18.88 -8.27 -12.46
C PHE A 107 19.22 -9.76 -12.31
#